data_AF-A0A7X7U4M8-F1
#
_entry.id   AF-A0A7X7U4M8-F1
#
_cell.length_a   1.000
_cell.length_b   1.000
_cell.length_c   1.000
_cell.angle_alpha   90.00
_cell.angle_beta   90.00
_cell.angle_gamma   90.00
#
_symmetry.space_group_name_H-M   'P 1'
#
loop_
_entity.id
_entity.type
_entity.pdbx_description
1 polymer ?
#
loop_
_entity_poly.entity_id
_entity_poly.type
_entity_poly.pdbx_seq_one_letter_code
_entity_poly.pdbx_strand_id
1 'polypeptide(L)'
;MNLIACARIAVLSSLVFACAAPGESSLTIYNQNFAVVRERLGLDLKQGTNEVRVTEITAHMEPDSVILRDPQGKQALRILEQNYRADPISQGLLLSLYEGKEIDFLVRKAEGTDEIVRGRIVRSGYVPHQSGMQQYGEAYRMAQAARAYGPTAQSVIVEVGGKLRFNLPGEPLFPSLADDTILKPTVHWVLETDAAGKLDAELSYVTGGMSWEADYSMLAQEKDDRIDVIGWVTMDNQSGRTFENAQIKLMAGDV
;
A
#
# COMPACT_ATOMS: atom_id res chain seq x y z
N MET A 1 -20.05 -58.73 44.79
CA MET A 1 -19.09 -57.96 45.60
C MET A 1 -18.53 -56.87 44.69
N ASN A 2 -18.65 -55.61 45.13
CA ASN A 2 -18.43 -54.34 44.42
C ASN A 2 -17.07 -54.28 43.67
N LEU A 3 -16.89 -53.51 42.59
CA LEU A 3 -16.79 -52.04 42.61
C LEU A 3 -16.97 -51.44 41.20
N ILE A 4 -17.85 -50.42 41.12
CA ILE A 4 -17.97 -49.48 40.00
C ILE A 4 -16.95 -48.36 40.25
N ALA A 5 -15.97 -48.20 39.37
CA ALA A 5 -15.03 -47.07 39.41
C ALA A 5 -15.54 -45.96 38.49
N CYS A 6 -16.16 -44.93 39.06
CA CYS A 6 -16.47 -43.68 38.38
C CYS A 6 -15.21 -42.82 38.26
N ALA A 7 -14.62 -42.74 37.07
CA ALA A 7 -13.62 -41.72 36.76
C ALA A 7 -14.32 -40.38 36.49
N ARG A 8 -14.12 -39.39 37.37
CA ARG A 8 -14.53 -38.00 37.15
C ARG A 8 -13.48 -37.32 36.28
N ILE A 9 -13.82 -37.03 35.02
CA ILE A 9 -13.03 -36.14 34.16
C ILE A 9 -13.33 -34.71 34.61
N ALA A 10 -12.33 -34.04 35.20
CA ALA A 10 -12.38 -32.61 35.45
C ALA A 10 -12.01 -31.88 34.15
N VAL A 11 -12.99 -31.23 33.52
CA VAL A 11 -12.75 -30.32 32.40
C VAL A 11 -12.23 -29.01 32.98
N LEU A 12 -10.92 -28.79 32.88
CA LEU A 12 -10.31 -27.50 33.18
C LEU A 12 -10.66 -26.54 32.04
N SER A 13 -11.72 -25.75 32.21
CA SER A 13 -12.08 -24.69 31.26
C SER A 13 -11.14 -23.50 31.49
N SER A 14 -10.02 -23.48 30.76
CA SER A 14 -9.16 -22.32 30.66
C SER A 14 -9.85 -21.29 29.79
N LEU A 15 -10.52 -20.29 30.40
CA LEU A 15 -10.87 -19.06 29.71
C LEU A 15 -9.57 -18.32 29.37
N VAL A 16 -9.03 -18.60 28.18
CA VAL A 16 -8.04 -17.73 27.56
C VAL A 16 -8.80 -16.48 27.13
N PHE A 17 -8.70 -15.41 27.91
CA PHE A 17 -8.99 -14.07 27.42
C PHE A 17 -7.96 -13.77 26.34
N ALA A 18 -8.32 -14.01 25.08
CA ALA A 18 -7.59 -13.44 23.96
C ALA A 18 -7.82 -11.93 24.02
N CYS A 19 -6.83 -11.21 24.55
CA CYS A 19 -6.74 -9.77 24.40
C CYS A 19 -6.56 -9.52 22.89
N ALA A 20 -7.62 -9.08 22.21
CA ALA A 20 -7.51 -8.67 20.81
C ALA A 20 -6.47 -7.55 20.75
N ALA A 21 -5.39 -7.79 19.99
CA ALA A 21 -4.34 -6.81 19.85
C ALA A 21 -4.91 -5.59 19.09
N PRO A 22 -4.68 -4.36 19.54
CA PRO A 22 -5.03 -3.19 18.74
C PRO A 22 -4.18 -3.21 17.45
N GLY A 23 -4.85 -3.31 16.30
CA GLY A 23 -4.20 -3.33 14.97
C GLY A 23 -4.65 -4.42 14.00
N GLU A 24 -5.62 -5.28 14.37
CA GLU A 24 -6.11 -6.34 13.48
C GLU A 24 -6.80 -5.76 12.23
N SER A 25 -6.06 -5.70 11.12
CA SER A 25 -6.62 -5.42 9.80
C SER A 25 -7.48 -6.61 9.38
N SER A 26 -8.68 -6.34 8.86
CA SER A 26 -9.50 -7.35 8.19
C SER A 26 -9.45 -7.12 6.69
N LEU A 27 -9.10 -8.17 5.95
CA LEU A 27 -8.99 -8.16 4.50
C LEU A 27 -10.05 -9.09 3.93
N THR A 28 -10.82 -8.58 2.97
CA THR A 28 -11.68 -9.41 2.13
C THR A 28 -11.14 -9.37 0.71
N ILE A 29 -10.48 -10.45 0.27
CA ILE A 29 -9.79 -10.53 -1.03
C ILE A 29 -10.72 -11.18 -2.05
N TYR A 30 -10.85 -10.54 -3.20
CA TYR A 30 -11.62 -11.02 -4.35
C TYR A 30 -10.67 -11.54 -5.43
N ASN A 31 -11.12 -12.50 -6.22
CA ASN A 31 -10.35 -13.07 -7.33
C ASN A 31 -10.19 -12.11 -8.53
N GLN A 32 -10.78 -10.92 -8.49
CA GLN A 32 -10.75 -9.90 -9.55
C GLN A 32 -9.69 -8.80 -9.30
N ASN A 33 -8.59 -9.15 -8.63
CA ASN A 33 -7.46 -8.25 -8.34
C ASN A 33 -7.81 -7.04 -7.43
N PHE A 34 -8.76 -7.20 -6.52
CA PHE A 34 -9.06 -6.18 -5.51
C PHE A 34 -9.38 -6.80 -4.15
N ALA A 35 -9.24 -6.00 -3.10
CA ALA A 35 -9.64 -6.35 -1.75
C ALA A 35 -10.31 -5.16 -1.04
N VAL A 36 -11.16 -5.49 -0.07
CA VAL A 36 -11.67 -4.52 0.91
C VAL A 36 -10.82 -4.63 2.17
N VAL A 37 -10.21 -3.51 2.55
CA VAL A 37 -9.47 -3.37 3.79
C VAL A 37 -10.39 -2.72 4.82
N ARG A 38 -10.40 -3.26 6.04
CA ARG A 38 -11.01 -2.63 7.21
C ARG A 38 -10.02 -2.66 8.37
N GLU A 39 -9.77 -1.52 8.98
CA GLU A 39 -8.86 -1.42 10.11
C GLU A 39 -9.30 -0.38 11.14
N ARG A 40 -8.66 -0.43 12.30
CA ARG A 40 -8.84 0.53 13.39
C ARG A 40 -7.78 1.62 13.30
N LEU A 41 -8.22 2.87 13.37
CA LEU A 41 -7.37 4.05 13.32
C LEU A 41 -7.58 4.88 14.58
N GLY A 42 -6.56 4.91 15.44
CA GLY A 42 -6.54 5.77 16.61
C GLY A 42 -6.34 7.24 16.21
N LEU A 43 -7.33 8.07 16.51
CA LEU A 43 -7.33 9.51 16.26
C LEU A 43 -7.37 10.28 17.58
N ASP A 44 -6.62 11.37 17.68
CA ASP A 44 -6.74 12.33 18.78
C ASP A 44 -7.26 13.65 18.20
N LEU A 45 -8.56 13.90 18.40
CA LEU A 45 -9.30 14.95 17.71
C LEU A 45 -9.63 16.09 18.66
N LYS A 46 -9.59 17.31 18.13
CA LYS A 46 -10.19 18.50 18.74
C LYS A 46 -11.59 18.69 18.17
N GLN A 47 -12.48 19.31 18.94
CA GLN A 47 -13.77 19.75 18.39
C GLN A 47 -13.54 20.74 17.25
N GLY A 48 -14.26 20.56 16.14
CA GLY A 48 -14.09 21.33 14.90
C GLY A 48 -13.17 20.65 13.90
N THR A 49 -12.35 21.44 13.21
CA THR A 49 -11.48 20.98 12.11
C THR A 49 -10.15 20.43 12.60
N ASN A 50 -9.73 19.31 12.03
CA ASN A 50 -8.49 18.60 12.33
C ASN A 50 -7.77 18.21 11.04
N GLU A 51 -6.45 18.33 11.03
CA GLU A 51 -5.61 17.78 9.97
C GLU A 51 -5.04 16.44 10.41
N VAL A 52 -5.28 15.41 9.62
CA VAL A 52 -4.85 14.03 9.92
C VAL A 52 -4.06 13.49 8.74
N ARG A 53 -2.92 12.87 9.03
CA ARG A 53 -2.07 12.19 8.05
C ARG A 53 -2.00 10.71 8.39
N VAL A 54 -2.27 9.86 7.41
CA VAL A 54 -2.21 8.40 7.51
C VAL A 54 -1.25 7.88 6.45
N THR A 55 -0.24 7.11 6.86
CA THR A 55 0.82 6.55 5.99
C THR A 55 0.75 5.04 5.86
N GLU A 56 -0.05 4.39 6.71
CA GLU A 56 -0.31 2.95 6.66
C GLU A 56 -1.51 2.71 5.75
N ILE A 57 -1.36 2.99 4.46
CA ILE A 57 -2.38 2.80 3.43
C ILE A 57 -1.74 2.06 2.24
N THR A 58 -2.54 1.39 1.42
CA THR A 58 -2.02 0.70 0.23
C THR A 58 -1.69 1.68 -0.89
N ALA A 59 -0.78 1.32 -1.79
CA ALA A 59 -0.42 2.12 -2.96
C ALA A 59 -1.51 2.12 -4.05
N HIS A 60 -2.39 1.13 -4.00
CA HIS A 60 -3.52 0.96 -4.93
C HIS A 60 -4.88 1.24 -4.26
N MET A 61 -4.91 2.05 -3.19
CA MET A 61 -6.16 2.49 -2.59
C MET A 61 -7.00 3.25 -3.62
N GLU A 62 -8.28 2.93 -3.71
CA GLU A 62 -9.27 3.68 -4.47
C GLU A 62 -9.82 4.85 -3.61
N PRO A 63 -9.50 6.12 -3.91
CA PRO A 63 -9.85 7.24 -3.04
C PRO A 63 -11.35 7.41 -2.81
N ASP A 64 -12.17 7.09 -3.81
CA ASP A 64 -13.62 7.28 -3.77
C ASP A 64 -14.34 6.21 -2.92
N SER A 65 -13.60 5.18 -2.48
CA SER A 65 -14.10 4.09 -1.65
C SER A 65 -13.90 4.29 -0.14
N VAL A 66 -13.18 5.35 0.26
CA VAL A 66 -12.77 5.57 1.65
C VAL A 66 -13.98 5.89 2.52
N ILE A 67 -14.13 5.13 3.59
CA ILE A 67 -15.11 5.35 4.65
C ILE A 67 -14.37 5.44 5.98
N LEU A 68 -14.57 6.54 6.70
CA LEU A 68 -14.05 6.75 8.04
C LEU A 68 -15.22 7.05 8.97
N ARG A 69 -15.38 6.27 10.04
CA ARG A 69 -16.51 6.41 10.99
C ARG A 69 -16.16 6.05 12.42
N ASP A 70 -16.93 6.55 13.36
CA ASP A 70 -16.97 6.00 14.72
C ASP A 70 -17.80 4.71 14.73
N PRO A 71 -17.23 3.52 15.02
CA PRO A 71 -17.97 2.27 15.10
C PRO A 71 -19.03 2.25 16.21
N GLN A 72 -18.91 3.09 17.25
CA GLN A 72 -19.89 3.22 18.32
C GLN A 72 -20.98 4.27 18.03
N GLY A 73 -20.79 5.10 16.98
CA GLY A 73 -21.74 6.13 16.57
C GLY A 73 -21.96 7.25 17.60
N LYS A 74 -20.99 7.50 18.49
CA LYS A 74 -21.07 8.52 19.54
C LYS A 74 -20.53 9.88 19.09
N GLN A 75 -19.62 9.88 18.12
CA GLN A 75 -18.98 11.09 17.61
C GLN A 75 -19.22 11.22 16.11
N ALA A 76 -19.68 12.40 15.67
CA ALA A 76 -19.81 12.69 14.25
C ALA A 76 -18.42 12.95 13.67
N LEU A 77 -18.11 12.28 12.56
CA LEU A 77 -16.84 12.43 11.85
C LEU A 77 -17.12 12.63 10.37
N ARG A 78 -16.62 13.73 9.81
CA ARG A 78 -16.80 14.06 8.40
C ARG A 78 -15.47 14.38 7.75
N ILE A 79 -15.21 13.78 6.59
CA ILE A 79 -14.07 14.14 5.74
C ILE A 79 -14.48 15.37 4.92
N LEU A 80 -13.82 16.51 5.15
CA LEU A 80 -14.02 17.74 4.37
C LEU A 80 -13.13 17.75 3.12
N GLU A 81 -11.88 17.30 3.27
CA GLU A 81 -10.90 17.21 2.19
C GLU A 81 -10.15 15.87 2.30
N GLN A 82 -9.86 15.28 1.14
CA GLN A 82 -9.00 14.11 1.02
C GLN A 82 -7.97 14.33 -0.08
N ASN A 83 -6.70 14.16 0.28
CA ASN A 83 -5.59 14.19 -0.66
C ASN A 83 -4.79 12.91 -0.51
N TYR A 84 -4.83 12.05 -1.53
CA TYR A 84 -4.10 10.80 -1.57
C TYR A 84 -2.88 10.91 -2.47
N ARG A 85 -1.74 10.43 -1.99
CA ARG A 85 -0.48 10.36 -2.73
C ARG A 85 0.11 8.96 -2.60
N ALA A 86 0.45 8.35 -3.72
CA ALA A 86 0.87 6.96 -3.78
C ALA A 86 2.05 6.71 -4.72
N ASP A 87 2.64 7.77 -5.27
CA ASP A 87 3.64 7.63 -6.32
C ASP A 87 4.83 6.83 -5.79
N PRO A 88 5.11 5.63 -6.35
CA PRO A 88 6.22 4.82 -5.90
C PRO A 88 7.52 5.57 -6.15
N ILE A 89 8.49 5.36 -5.27
CA ILE A 89 9.83 5.90 -5.47
C ILE A 89 10.42 5.28 -6.71
N SER A 90 10.51 6.12 -7.72
CA SER A 90 11.25 5.87 -8.94
C SER A 90 12.44 6.82 -8.97
N GLN A 91 13.49 6.44 -9.70
CA GLN A 91 14.59 7.35 -9.99
C GLN A 91 14.07 8.68 -10.57
N GLY A 92 13.05 8.66 -11.43
CA GLY A 92 12.41 9.87 -11.95
C GLY A 92 11.77 10.74 -10.86
N LEU A 93 11.01 10.14 -9.95
CA LEU A 93 10.41 10.87 -8.82
C LEU A 93 11.49 11.47 -7.92
N LEU A 94 12.54 10.73 -7.58
CA LEU A 94 13.66 11.26 -6.80
C LEU A 94 14.36 12.40 -7.55
N LEU A 95 14.64 12.27 -8.84
CA LEU A 95 15.17 13.38 -9.63
C LEU A 95 14.26 14.61 -9.54
N SER A 96 12.93 14.44 -9.56
CA SER A 96 11.97 15.54 -9.46
C SER A 96 12.02 16.25 -8.09
N LEU A 97 12.18 15.50 -6.99
CA LEU A 97 12.32 16.04 -5.63
C LEU A 97 13.64 16.81 -5.40
N TYR A 98 14.63 16.54 -6.24
CA TYR A 98 15.94 17.18 -6.23
C TYR A 98 16.17 18.13 -7.40
N GLU A 99 15.12 18.49 -8.16
CA GLU A 99 15.21 19.59 -9.13
C GLU A 99 15.67 20.89 -8.44
N GLY A 100 16.61 21.59 -9.08
CA GLY A 100 17.31 22.75 -8.54
C GLY A 100 18.44 22.41 -7.56
N LYS A 101 18.57 21.16 -7.10
CA LYS A 101 19.59 20.73 -6.13
C LYS A 101 20.74 20.00 -6.83
N GLU A 102 21.90 20.01 -6.16
CA GLU A 102 23.06 19.21 -6.57
C GLU A 102 23.05 17.84 -5.93
N ILE A 103 23.30 16.82 -6.74
CA ILE A 103 23.51 15.43 -6.29
C ILE A 103 24.80 14.87 -6.92
N ASP A 104 25.25 13.75 -6.36
CA ASP A 104 26.41 13.02 -6.86
C ASP A 104 25.96 11.98 -7.89
N PHE A 105 26.78 11.75 -8.92
CA PHE A 105 26.56 10.74 -9.95
C PHE A 105 27.76 9.81 -10.02
N LEU A 106 27.53 8.51 -9.87
CA LEU A 106 28.54 7.47 -10.04
C LEU A 106 28.73 7.14 -11.52
N VAL A 107 29.92 7.41 -12.04
CA VAL A 107 30.31 7.11 -13.42
C VAL A 107 31.33 5.98 -13.41
N ARG A 108 30.91 4.79 -13.85
CA ARG A 108 31.81 3.64 -14.06
C ARG A 108 32.60 3.82 -15.36
N LYS A 109 33.93 3.90 -15.26
CA LYS A 109 34.80 3.89 -16.44
C LYS A 109 35.15 2.47 -16.87
N ALA A 110 35.42 2.29 -18.17
CA ALA A 110 35.77 0.99 -18.75
C ALA A 110 37.04 0.36 -18.14
N GLU A 111 37.89 1.16 -17.50
CA GLU A 111 39.12 0.73 -16.83
C GLU A 111 38.89 0.25 -15.38
N GLY A 112 37.63 0.18 -14.92
CA GLY A 112 37.27 -0.28 -13.57
C GLY A 112 37.47 0.76 -12.47
N THR A 113 37.73 2.02 -12.82
CA THR A 113 37.76 3.13 -11.86
C THR A 113 36.42 3.86 -11.83
N ASP A 114 35.85 3.95 -10.64
CA ASP A 114 34.63 4.71 -10.37
C ASP A 114 34.97 6.18 -10.14
N GLU A 115 34.22 7.09 -10.78
CA GLU A 115 34.33 8.53 -10.57
C GLU A 115 33.00 9.10 -10.08
N ILE A 116 33.05 9.97 -9.06
CA ILE A 116 31.89 10.73 -8.62
C ILE A 116 31.89 12.08 -9.33
N VAL A 117 30.83 12.34 -10.10
CA VAL A 117 30.60 13.61 -10.76
C VAL A 117 29.45 14.32 -10.05
N ARG A 118 29.68 15.54 -9.57
CA ARG A 118 28.64 16.36 -8.95
C ARG A 118 27.90 17.19 -10.00
N GLY A 119 26.58 17.20 -9.95
CA GLY A 119 25.76 17.96 -10.91
C GLY A 119 24.43 18.41 -10.34
N ARG A 120 23.90 19.52 -10.87
CA ARG A 120 22.59 20.07 -10.50
C ARG A 120 21.51 19.52 -11.41
N ILE A 121 20.44 18.99 -10.84
CA ILE A 121 19.28 18.56 -11.64
C ILE A 121 18.52 19.81 -12.04
N VAL A 122 18.46 20.08 -13.35
CA VAL A 122 17.71 21.22 -13.91
C VAL A 122 16.28 20.79 -14.24
N ARG A 123 16.11 19.53 -14.67
CA ARG A 123 14.81 18.95 -14.98
C ARG A 123 14.87 17.44 -14.89
N SER A 124 13.91 16.81 -14.21
CA SER A 124 13.81 15.36 -14.02
C SER A 124 13.12 14.64 -15.18
N GLY A 125 12.30 15.37 -15.95
CA GLY A 125 11.44 14.76 -16.97
C GLY A 125 10.40 13.78 -16.41
N TYR A 126 10.21 13.77 -15.09
CA TYR A 126 9.25 12.90 -14.43
C TYR A 126 7.84 13.34 -14.80
N VAL A 127 7.06 12.39 -15.30
CA VAL A 127 5.64 12.57 -15.55
C VAL A 127 4.94 11.59 -14.60
N PRO A 128 4.09 12.04 -13.65
CA PRO A 128 3.42 11.16 -12.68
C PRO A 128 2.38 10.27 -13.36
N HIS A 129 2.63 8.96 -13.51
CA HIS A 129 1.73 8.08 -14.29
C HIS A 129 1.58 6.69 -13.69
N GLN A 130 0.57 6.49 -12.85
CA GLN A 130 -0.10 5.18 -12.75
C GLN A 130 -1.63 5.29 -12.78
N SER A 131 -2.24 6.25 -12.07
CA SER A 131 -3.71 6.34 -11.95
C SER A 131 -4.44 6.80 -13.21
N GLY A 132 -3.92 7.79 -13.95
CA GLY A 132 -4.60 8.31 -15.16
C GLY A 132 -4.65 7.34 -16.35
N MET A 133 -3.78 6.32 -16.39
CA MET A 133 -3.69 5.39 -17.52
C MET A 133 -4.93 4.49 -17.65
N GLN A 134 -5.56 4.12 -16.53
CA GLN A 134 -6.78 3.31 -16.52
C GLN A 134 -8.04 4.17 -16.70
N GLN A 135 -8.02 5.42 -16.24
CA GLN A 135 -9.20 6.29 -16.19
C GLN A 135 -9.54 6.99 -17.53
N TYR A 136 -8.54 7.30 -18.37
CA TYR A 136 -8.72 8.14 -19.58
C TYR A 136 -8.57 7.39 -20.92
N GLY A 137 -8.49 6.06 -20.88
CA GLY A 137 -8.53 5.20 -22.08
C GLY A 137 -7.27 5.20 -22.96
N GLU A 138 -7.36 4.47 -24.07
CA GLU A 138 -6.24 4.10 -24.94
C GLU A 138 -5.53 5.32 -25.59
N ALA A 139 -6.28 6.36 -25.93
CA ALA A 139 -5.74 7.59 -26.52
C ALA A 139 -4.90 8.40 -25.53
N TYR A 140 -5.31 8.47 -24.25
CA TYR A 140 -4.50 9.09 -23.19
C TYR A 140 -3.22 8.29 -22.95
N ARG A 141 -3.32 6.96 -22.91
CA ARG A 141 -2.17 6.06 -22.80
C ARG A 141 -1.16 6.29 -23.93
N MET A 142 -1.62 6.39 -25.18
CA MET A 142 -0.76 6.68 -26.32
C MET A 142 -0.15 8.08 -26.25
N ALA A 143 -0.91 9.11 -25.86
CA ALA A 143 -0.40 10.48 -25.72
C ALA A 143 0.66 10.60 -24.61
N GLN A 144 0.47 9.91 -23.49
CA GLN A 144 1.44 9.85 -22.41
C GLN A 144 2.66 9.00 -22.76
N ALA A 145 2.47 7.86 -23.42
CA ALA A 145 3.56 7.04 -23.94
C ALA A 145 4.40 7.83 -24.96
N ALA A 146 3.79 8.66 -25.80
CA ALA A 146 4.51 9.57 -26.70
C ALA A 146 5.29 10.66 -25.95
N ARG A 147 4.84 11.10 -24.76
CA ARG A 147 5.60 12.02 -23.89
C ARG A 147 6.66 11.35 -23.04
N ALA A 148 6.54 10.06 -22.76
CA ALA A 148 7.52 9.27 -22.02
C ALA A 148 8.59 8.65 -22.94
N TYR A 149 8.24 8.32 -24.18
CA TYR A 149 9.08 7.56 -25.13
C TYR A 149 9.22 8.19 -26.53
N GLY A 150 8.63 9.36 -26.80
CA GLY A 150 8.79 10.07 -28.08
C GLY A 150 10.15 10.79 -28.23
N PRO A 151 10.48 11.33 -29.42
CA PRO A 151 11.72 12.07 -29.66
C PRO A 151 11.81 13.39 -28.86
N THR A 152 10.68 13.88 -28.35
CA THR A 152 10.57 14.99 -27.40
C THR A 152 10.23 14.51 -25.98
N ALA A 153 10.40 13.21 -25.71
CA ALA A 153 10.24 12.66 -24.36
C ALA A 153 11.03 13.52 -23.40
N GLN A 154 10.42 13.84 -22.26
CA GLN A 154 10.97 14.81 -21.33
C GLN A 154 12.33 14.31 -20.83
N SER A 155 13.38 14.78 -21.48
CA SER A 155 14.73 14.36 -21.18
C SER A 155 15.16 14.99 -19.87
N VAL A 156 15.82 14.19 -19.04
CA VAL A 156 16.48 14.68 -17.85
C VAL A 156 17.55 15.68 -18.29
N ILE A 157 17.58 16.85 -17.65
CA ILE A 157 18.60 17.89 -17.88
C ILE A 157 19.37 18.07 -16.58
N VAL A 158 20.70 17.94 -16.68
CA VAL A 158 21.62 18.14 -15.55
C VAL A 158 22.66 19.18 -15.94
N GLU A 159 22.99 20.08 -15.03
CA GLU A 159 24.10 21.00 -15.15
C GLU A 159 25.35 20.41 -14.47
N VAL A 160 26.44 20.24 -15.21
CA VAL A 160 27.73 19.75 -14.68
C VAL A 160 28.81 20.72 -15.12
N GLY A 161 29.54 21.30 -14.16
CA GLY A 161 30.62 22.25 -14.45
C GLY A 161 30.17 23.46 -15.28
N GLY A 162 28.97 23.99 -15.02
CA GLY A 162 28.40 25.13 -15.74
C GLY A 162 27.88 24.83 -17.14
N LYS A 163 27.83 23.56 -17.56
CA LYS A 163 27.29 23.14 -18.86
C LYS A 163 26.03 22.32 -18.68
N LEU A 164 24.98 22.68 -19.40
CA LEU A 164 23.75 21.88 -19.50
C LEU A 164 24.00 20.65 -20.35
N ARG A 165 23.59 19.48 -19.85
CA ARG A 165 23.66 18.21 -20.54
C ARG A 165 22.29 17.55 -20.51
N PHE A 166 21.94 16.95 -21.64
CA PHE A 166 20.83 16.01 -21.72
C PHE A 166 21.31 14.64 -21.24
N ASN A 167 20.44 13.93 -20.53
CA ASN A 167 20.71 12.66 -19.85
C ASN A 167 21.61 12.78 -18.61
N LEU A 168 21.62 11.71 -17.82
CA LEU A 168 22.39 11.63 -16.60
C LEU A 168 23.88 11.36 -16.90
N PRO A 169 24.82 12.00 -16.18
CA PRO A 169 26.25 11.72 -16.31
C PRO A 169 26.63 10.28 -15.93
N GLY A 170 25.86 9.66 -15.02
CA GLY A 170 26.05 8.33 -14.46
C GLY A 170 24.85 7.93 -13.59
N GLU A 171 25.03 6.93 -12.71
CA GLU A 171 24.02 6.50 -11.75
C GLU A 171 23.82 7.56 -10.65
N PRO A 172 22.60 8.11 -10.45
CA PRO A 172 22.37 9.16 -9.47
C PRO A 172 22.44 8.59 -8.04
N LEU A 173 23.23 9.25 -7.19
CA LEU A 173 23.36 8.96 -5.78
C LEU A 173 22.54 10.00 -5.00
N PHE A 174 21.41 9.56 -4.44
CA PHE A 174 20.60 10.39 -3.57
C PHE A 174 21.08 10.26 -2.12
N PRO A 175 21.07 11.34 -1.33
CA PRO A 175 21.30 11.20 0.11
C PRO A 175 20.22 10.29 0.70
N SER A 176 20.55 9.63 1.82
CA SER A 176 19.58 8.82 2.55
C SER A 176 18.32 9.65 2.78
N LEU A 177 17.18 9.12 2.36
CA LEU A 177 15.89 9.77 2.58
C LEU A 177 15.68 9.79 4.09
N ALA A 178 15.92 10.96 4.70
CA ALA A 178 15.52 11.20 6.07
C ALA A 178 13.99 11.19 6.08
N ASP A 179 13.44 10.33 6.93
CA ASP A 179 12.03 10.04 7.11
C ASP A 179 11.42 9.09 6.06
N ASP A 180 11.16 7.85 6.50
CA ASP A 180 10.42 6.78 5.81
C ASP A 180 9.04 7.21 5.26
N THR A 181 8.59 8.42 5.61
CA THR A 181 7.26 8.98 5.35
C THR A 181 7.05 9.40 3.90
N ILE A 182 8.10 9.76 3.16
CA ILE A 182 7.98 10.09 1.71
C ILE A 182 7.87 8.82 0.87
N LEU A 183 8.29 7.67 1.42
CA LEU A 183 8.32 6.39 0.71
C LEU A 183 6.99 5.62 0.80
N LYS A 184 6.08 6.05 1.67
CA LYS A 184 4.82 5.36 1.92
C LYS A 184 3.65 6.09 1.26
N PRO A 185 2.71 5.35 0.64
CA PRO A 185 1.42 5.89 0.28
C PRO A 185 0.82 6.64 1.48
N THR A 186 0.31 7.84 1.23
CA THR A 186 -0.13 8.75 2.29
C THR A 186 -1.47 9.36 1.91
N VAL A 187 -2.40 9.35 2.86
CA VAL A 187 -3.64 10.11 2.81
C VAL A 187 -3.56 11.27 3.80
N HIS A 188 -3.86 12.46 3.31
CA HIS A 188 -4.06 13.65 4.12
C HIS A 188 -5.55 13.98 4.14
N TRP A 189 -6.11 14.09 5.34
CA TRP A 189 -7.50 14.47 5.57
C TRP A 189 -7.61 15.77 6.32
N VAL A 190 -8.59 16.58 5.91
CA VAL A 190 -9.18 17.60 6.77
C VAL A 190 -10.48 17.00 7.30
N LEU A 191 -10.52 16.70 8.59
CA LEU A 191 -11.65 16.10 9.29
C LEU A 191 -12.40 17.15 10.11
N GLU A 192 -13.72 17.06 10.13
CA GLU A 192 -14.58 17.80 11.05
C GLU A 192 -15.20 16.83 12.06
N THR A 193 -15.21 17.24 13.33
CA THR A 193 -15.90 16.49 14.39
C THR A 193 -16.60 17.42 15.39
N ASP A 194 -17.68 16.92 15.99
CA ASP A 194 -18.51 17.63 16.96
C ASP A 194 -17.99 17.56 18.40
N ALA A 195 -17.04 16.67 18.70
CA ALA A 195 -16.45 16.48 20.03
C ALA A 195 -14.92 16.41 20.00
N ALA A 196 -14.28 16.70 21.13
CA ALA A 196 -12.85 16.48 21.32
C ALA A 196 -12.59 15.16 22.06
N GLY A 197 -11.48 14.49 21.75
CA GLY A 197 -11.04 13.29 22.46
C GLY A 197 -10.39 12.25 21.54
N LYS A 198 -9.97 11.16 22.17
CA LYS A 198 -9.45 9.99 21.47
C LYS A 198 -10.60 9.18 20.88
N LEU A 199 -10.50 8.88 19.60
CA LEU A 199 -11.45 8.08 18.85
C LEU A 199 -10.73 6.89 18.22
N ASP A 200 -11.22 5.67 18.48
CA ASP A 200 -10.79 4.48 17.74
C ASP A 200 -11.70 4.31 16.52
N ALA A 201 -11.36 5.03 15.45
CA ALA A 201 -12.18 5.09 14.24
C ALA A 201 -12.05 3.79 13.43
N GLU A 202 -13.09 3.46 12.68
CA GLU A 202 -13.04 2.43 11.64
C GLU A 202 -12.73 3.06 10.30
N LEU A 203 -11.62 2.65 9.71
CA LEU A 203 -11.27 2.96 8.33
C LEU A 203 -11.63 1.75 7.46
N SER A 204 -12.33 1.98 6.34
CA SER A 204 -12.55 0.98 5.31
C SER A 204 -12.30 1.57 3.93
N TYR A 205 -11.64 0.82 3.06
CA TYR A 205 -11.36 1.24 1.68
C TYR A 205 -11.15 0.03 0.77
N VAL A 206 -11.34 0.24 -0.53
CA VAL A 206 -11.00 -0.72 -1.59
C VAL A 206 -9.56 -0.48 -2.02
N THR A 207 -8.82 -1.57 -2.24
CA THR A 207 -7.48 -1.55 -2.81
C THR A 207 -7.39 -2.51 -3.97
N GLY A 208 -6.66 -2.13 -5.02
CA GLY A 208 -6.20 -3.05 -6.05
C GLY A 208 -4.96 -3.85 -5.64
N GLY A 209 -4.54 -4.75 -6.53
CA GLY A 209 -3.27 -5.47 -6.40
C GLY A 209 -3.31 -6.61 -5.38
N MET A 210 -4.48 -7.18 -5.11
CA MET A 210 -4.60 -8.38 -4.29
C MET A 210 -5.49 -9.39 -4.98
N SER A 211 -5.03 -10.63 -5.06
CA SER A 211 -5.78 -11.73 -5.66
C SER A 211 -5.58 -13.01 -4.85
N TRP A 212 -6.45 -13.98 -5.08
CA TRP A 212 -6.32 -15.30 -4.50
C TRP A 212 -6.86 -16.35 -5.46
N GLU A 213 -6.31 -17.56 -5.33
CA GLU A 213 -6.78 -18.77 -6.02
C GLU A 213 -6.74 -19.95 -5.04
N ALA A 214 -7.53 -20.99 -5.33
CA ALA A 214 -7.50 -22.22 -4.56
C ALA A 214 -7.44 -23.44 -5.47
N ASP A 215 -6.54 -24.35 -5.13
CA ASP A 215 -6.36 -25.64 -5.78
C ASP A 215 -6.86 -26.74 -4.85
N TYR A 216 -7.68 -27.65 -5.37
CA TYR A 216 -8.23 -28.78 -4.61
C TYR A 216 -7.79 -30.10 -5.23
N SER A 217 -7.28 -31.01 -4.40
CA SER A 217 -7.01 -32.39 -4.76
C SER A 217 -7.91 -33.32 -3.97
N MET A 218 -8.51 -34.29 -4.66
CA MET A 218 -9.40 -35.28 -4.06
C MET A 218 -8.75 -36.65 -4.14
N LEU A 219 -8.58 -37.32 -3.00
CA LEU A 219 -8.11 -38.69 -2.90
C LEU A 219 -9.29 -39.59 -2.55
N ALA A 220 -9.71 -40.43 -3.51
CA ALA A 220 -10.70 -41.47 -3.26
C ALA A 220 -10.00 -42.72 -2.69
N GLN A 221 -10.57 -43.33 -1.65
CA GLN A 221 -10.03 -44.57 -1.08
C GLN A 221 -10.73 -45.80 -1.70
N GLU A 222 -9.97 -46.82 -2.12
CA GLU A 222 -10.52 -47.98 -2.85
C GLU A 222 -11.49 -48.86 -2.03
N LYS A 223 -11.44 -48.79 -0.69
CA LYS A 223 -12.12 -49.75 0.20
C LYS A 223 -13.22 -49.15 1.07
N ASP A 224 -13.41 -47.85 1.02
CA ASP A 224 -14.40 -47.14 1.84
C ASP A 224 -15.02 -46.02 1.01
N ASP A 225 -16.27 -45.64 1.28
CA ASP A 225 -16.99 -44.59 0.54
C ASP A 225 -16.57 -43.18 0.99
N ARG A 226 -15.27 -42.98 1.22
CA ARG A 226 -14.68 -41.75 1.73
C ARG A 226 -13.77 -41.12 0.69
N ILE A 227 -13.90 -39.80 0.55
CA ILE A 227 -13.04 -38.96 -0.27
C ILE A 227 -12.37 -37.96 0.66
N ASP A 228 -11.03 -37.95 0.65
CA ASP A 228 -10.23 -36.94 1.33
C ASP A 228 -10.03 -35.75 0.37
N VAL A 229 -10.36 -34.54 0.82
CA VAL A 229 -10.18 -33.32 0.04
C VAL A 229 -9.10 -32.46 0.70
N ILE A 230 -8.04 -32.17 -0.05
CA ILE A 230 -6.95 -31.28 0.37
C ILE A 230 -7.03 -30.03 -0.51
N GLY A 231 -7.14 -28.87 0.12
CA GLY A 231 -7.15 -27.58 -0.56
C GLY A 231 -5.93 -26.73 -0.18
N TRP A 232 -5.34 -26.08 -1.17
CA TRP A 232 -4.33 -25.04 -0.98
C TRP A 232 -4.91 -23.70 -1.43
N VAL A 233 -4.55 -22.64 -0.73
CA VAL A 233 -4.88 -21.26 -1.14
C VAL A 233 -3.56 -20.56 -1.43
N THR A 234 -3.48 -19.96 -2.60
CA THR A 234 -2.41 -19.03 -2.97
C THR A 234 -2.98 -17.62 -2.96
N MET A 235 -2.30 -16.70 -2.30
CA MET A 235 -2.66 -15.28 -2.28
C MET A 235 -1.48 -14.47 -2.81
N ASP A 236 -1.77 -13.51 -3.68
CA ASP A 236 -0.78 -12.55 -4.17
C ASP A 236 -1.10 -11.17 -3.62
N ASN A 237 -0.10 -10.50 -3.06
CA ASN A 237 -0.24 -9.15 -2.50
C ASN A 237 0.79 -8.22 -3.16
N GLN A 238 0.29 -7.43 -4.10
CA GLN A 238 0.97 -6.34 -4.78
C GLN A 238 0.37 -4.97 -4.38
N SER A 239 -0.39 -4.90 -3.28
CA SER A 239 -1.02 -3.65 -2.81
C SER A 239 -0.01 -2.59 -2.34
N GLY A 240 1.27 -2.93 -2.20
CA GLY A 240 2.32 -2.05 -1.71
C GLY A 240 2.37 -1.91 -0.18
N ARG A 241 1.54 -2.65 0.56
CA ARG A 241 1.54 -2.70 2.03
C ARG A 241 1.52 -4.15 2.52
N THR A 242 2.32 -4.43 3.54
CA THR A 242 2.25 -5.68 4.31
C THR A 242 1.19 -5.55 5.40
N PHE A 243 0.32 -6.54 5.52
CA PHE A 243 -0.69 -6.59 6.57
C PHE A 243 -0.32 -7.65 7.61
N GLU A 244 0.22 -7.22 8.74
CA GLU A 244 0.61 -8.12 9.82
C GLU A 244 -0.61 -8.59 10.61
N ASN A 245 -0.68 -9.90 10.91
CA ASN A 245 -1.74 -10.52 11.71
C ASN A 245 -3.17 -10.22 11.21
N ALA A 246 -3.33 -10.08 9.90
CA ALA A 246 -4.62 -9.74 9.32
C ALA A 246 -5.63 -10.91 9.38
N GLN A 247 -6.88 -10.58 9.67
CA GLN A 247 -7.98 -11.51 9.49
C GLN A 247 -8.38 -11.55 8.02
N ILE A 248 -8.15 -12.67 7.36
CA ILE A 248 -8.36 -12.82 5.92
C ILE A 248 -9.69 -13.53 5.64
N LYS A 249 -10.47 -12.97 4.73
CA LYS A 249 -11.64 -13.56 4.10
C LYS A 249 -11.42 -13.61 2.60
N LEU A 250 -11.78 -14.73 1.98
CA LEU A 250 -11.63 -14.96 0.56
C LEU A 250 -13.01 -15.06 -0.06
N MET A 251 -13.26 -14.26 -1.10
CA MET A 251 -14.55 -14.20 -1.78
C MET A 251 -14.36 -14.57 -3.24
N ALA A 252 -15.15 -15.53 -3.72
CA ALA A 252 -15.23 -15.95 -5.11
C ALA A 252 -16.58 -15.54 -5.69
N GLY A 253 -16.59 -15.07 -6.94
CA GLY A 253 -17.80 -14.74 -7.68
C GLY A 253 -17.61 -13.55 -8.60
N ASP A 254 -18.57 -13.35 -9.50
CA ASP A 254 -18.69 -12.13 -10.29
C ASP A 254 -19.53 -11.11 -9.50
N VAL A 255 -19.08 -9.86 -9.46
CA VAL A 255 -19.75 -8.74 -8.76
C VAL A 255 -20.43 -7.83 -9.78
#